data_AF-A0A946VCH5-F1
#
_entry.id   AF-A0A946VCH5-F1
#
_cell.length_a   1.000
_cell.length_b   1.000
_cell.length_c   1.000
_cell.angle_alpha   90.00
_cell.angle_beta   90.00
_cell.angle_gamma   90.00
#
_symmetry.space_group_name_H-M   'P 1'
#
loop_
_entity.id
_entity.type
_entity.pdbx_description
1 polymer ?
#
loop_
_entity_poly.entity_id
_entity_poly.type
_entity_poly.pdbx_seq_one_letter_code
_entity_poly.pdbx_strand_id
1 'polypeptide(L)' 'MRKFPLLIASHALVAAAGFAAGIYSLPILTAPNAPTTTAMATALRQAQYTGEFRRTLAGSDFLHWGEGTVSVGPQFIS' A
#
# COMPACT_ATOMS: atom_id res chain seq x y z
N MET A 1 -24.59 -34.02 15.99
CA MET A 1 -23.28 -33.44 16.39
C MET A 1 -22.31 -33.20 15.22
N ARG A 2 -22.51 -33.77 14.01
CA ARG A 2 -21.55 -33.65 12.88
C ARG A 2 -21.44 -32.26 12.22
N LYS A 3 -22.40 -31.35 12.45
CA LYS A 3 -22.46 -30.00 11.83
C LYS A 3 -21.67 -28.94 12.61
N PHE A 4 -21.48 -29.14 13.92
CA PHE A 4 -20.73 -28.22 14.78
C PHE A 4 -19.31 -27.91 14.30
N PRO A 5 -18.47 -28.89 13.92
CA PRO A 5 -17.13 -28.58 13.44
C PRO A 5 -17.16 -27.76 12.14
N LEU A 6 -18.13 -28.02 11.26
CA LEU A 6 -18.30 -27.27 10.01
C LEU A 6 -18.67 -25.80 10.29
N LEU A 7 -19.56 -25.56 11.24
CA LEU A 7 -19.95 -24.20 11.64
C LEU A 7 -18.79 -23.45 12.30
N ILE A 8 -18.02 -24.10 13.17
CA ILE A 8 -16.84 -23.48 13.78
C ILE A 8 -15.82 -23.13 12.69
N ALA A 9 -15.54 -24.05 11.77
CA ALA A 9 -14.61 -23.81 10.67
C ALA A 9 -15.05 -22.65 9.77
N SER A 10 -16.35 -22.56 9.43
CA SER A 10 -16.85 -21.48 8.58
C SER A 10 -16.70 -20.11 9.24
N HIS A 11 -17.03 -20.00 10.53
CA HIS A 11 -16.91 -18.71 11.25
C HIS A 11 -15.45 -18.36 11.53
N ALA A 12 -14.60 -19.33 11.86
CA ALA A 12 -13.18 -19.12 12.04
C ALA A 12 -12.52 -18.60 10.75
N LEU A 13 -12.93 -19.13 9.58
CA LEU A 13 -12.43 -18.66 8.29
C LEU A 13 -12.85 -17.22 8.02
N VAL A 14 -14.11 -16.86 8.29
CA VAL A 14 -14.58 -15.47 8.14
C VAL A 14 -13.83 -14.54 9.09
N ALA A 15 -13.63 -14.94 10.35
CA ALA A 15 -12.89 -14.14 11.32
C ALA A 15 -11.43 -13.93 10.89
N ALA A 16 -10.75 -14.98 10.43
CA ALA A 16 -9.37 -14.91 9.93
C ALA A 16 -9.26 -14.02 8.68
N ALA A 17 -10.19 -14.15 7.73
CA ALA A 17 -10.23 -13.32 6.54
C ALA A 17 -10.46 -11.84 6.88
N GLY A 18 -11.41 -11.54 7.77
CA GLY A 18 -11.66 -10.17 8.23
C GLY A 18 -10.46 -9.56 8.97
N PHE A 19 -9.79 -10.34 9.81
CA PHE A 19 -8.58 -9.91 10.51
C PHE A 19 -7.44 -9.61 9.53
N ALA A 20 -7.19 -10.50 8.57
CA ALA A 20 -6.16 -10.30 7.54
C ALA A 20 -6.45 -9.07 6.67
N ALA A 21 -7.71 -8.89 6.24
CA ALA A 21 -8.14 -7.71 5.50
C ALA A 21 -7.95 -6.42 6.32
N GLY A 22 -8.22 -6.47 7.63
CA GLY A 22 -8.00 -5.37 8.56
C GLY A 22 -6.53 -4.98 8.66
N ILE A 23 -5.62 -5.95 8.84
CA ILE A 23 -4.17 -5.70 8.85
C ILE A 23 -3.72 -5.08 7.53
N TYR A 24 -4.17 -5.63 6.40
CA TYR A 24 -3.80 -5.12 5.07
C TYR A 24 -4.28 -3.69 4.82
N SER A 25 -5.46 -3.34 5.34
CA SER A 25 -6.04 -2.00 5.17
C SER A 25 -5.48 -0.98 6.16
N LEU A 26 -4.83 -1.43 7.24
CA LEU A 26 -4.37 -0.58 8.32
C LEU A 26 -3.46 0.56 7.85
N PRO A 27 -2.44 0.34 6.99
CA PRO A 27 -1.58 1.43 6.51
C PRO A 27 -2.34 2.54 5.78
N ILE A 28 -3.44 2.21 5.08
CA ILE A 28 -4.28 3.18 4.37
C ILE A 28 -5.09 4.00 5.37
N LEU A 29 -5.67 3.33 6.36
CA LEU A 29 -6.50 3.98 7.38
C LEU A 29 -5.69 4.86 8.33
N THR A 30 -4.42 4.53 8.57
CA THR A 30 -3.52 5.27 9.46
C THR A 30 -2.54 6.18 8.72
N ALA A 31 -2.67 6.31 7.39
CA ALA A 31 -1.78 7.16 6.62
C ALA A 31 -1.92 8.63 7.08
N PRO A 32 -0.81 9.37 7.25
CA PRO A 32 -0.88 10.80 7.51
C PRO A 32 -1.43 11.55 6.29
N ASN A 33 -1.85 12.79 6.50
CA ASN A 33 -2.28 13.64 5.40
C ASN A 33 -1.13 13.83 4.40
N ALA A 34 -1.48 13.78 3.11
CA ALA A 34 -0.53 14.07 2.05
C ALA A 34 -0.02 15.52 2.14
N PRO A 35 1.21 15.79 1.67
CA PRO A 35 1.74 17.15 1.57
C PRO A 35 0.87 18.02 0.66
N THR A 36 0.94 19.35 0.85
CA THR A 36 0.25 20.27 -0.05
C THR A 36 0.86 20.25 -1.45
N THR A 37 0.05 20.56 -2.46
CA THR A 37 0.52 20.66 -3.86
C THR A 37 1.66 21.66 -4.02
N THR A 38 1.65 22.75 -3.26
CA THR A 38 2.71 23.77 -3.24
C THR A 38 4.01 23.24 -2.63
N ALA A 39 3.93 22.48 -1.53
CA ALA A 39 5.09 21.83 -0.93
C ALA A 39 5.70 20.80 -1.89
N MET A 40 4.86 20.01 -2.56
CA MET A 40 5.31 19.05 -3.57
C MET A 40 5.97 19.72 -4.78
N ALA A 41 5.37 20.75 -5.35
CA ALA A 41 5.96 21.48 -6.47
C ALA A 41 7.32 22.11 -6.13
N THR A 42 7.49 22.56 -4.88
CA THR A 42 8.76 23.12 -4.40
C THR A 42 9.82 22.03 -4.27
N ALA A 43 9.46 20.89 -3.67
CA ALA A 43 10.34 19.74 -3.52
C ALA A 43 10.80 19.21 -4.90
N LEU A 44 9.88 19.03 -5.84
CA LEU A 44 10.19 18.49 -7.18
C LEU A 44 11.25 19.30 -7.94
N ARG A 45 11.38 20.62 -7.72
CA ARG A 45 12.45 21.44 -8.33
C ARG A 45 13.85 21.09 -7.82
N GLN A 46 13.94 20.42 -6.68
CA GLN A 46 15.19 19.95 -6.06
C GLN A 46 15.47 18.48 -6.37
N ALA A 47 14.67 17.84 -7.22
CA ALA A 47 14.93 16.47 -7.68
C ALA A 47 16.28 16.41 -8.41
N GLN A 48 17.13 15.49 -7.99
CA GLN A 48 18.41 15.19 -8.66
C GLN A 48 18.27 13.99 -9.60
N TYR A 49 17.35 13.09 -9.26
CA TYR A 49 17.08 11.89 -10.05
C TYR A 49 15.59 11.72 -10.24
N THR A 50 15.23 11.15 -11.38
CA THR A 50 13.87 10.75 -11.70
C THR A 50 13.87 9.32 -12.24
N GLY A 51 12.77 8.62 -12.00
CA GLY A 51 12.54 7.26 -12.47
C GLY A 51 11.05 7.01 -12.66
N GLU A 52 10.72 5.82 -13.15
CA GLU A 52 9.33 5.43 -13.40
C GLU A 52 9.08 4.06 -12.77
N PHE A 53 8.14 4.01 -11.84
CA PHE A 53 7.53 2.77 -11.40
C PHE A 53 6.59 2.28 -12.49
N ARG A 54 6.80 1.04 -12.94
CA ARG A 54 5.93 0.33 -13.87
C ARG A 54 5.44 -0.92 -13.18
N ARG A 55 4.17 -1.28 -13.41
CA ARG A 55 3.58 -2.51 -12.89
C ARG A 55 4.40 -3.76 -13.18
N THR A 56 5.09 -3.82 -14.32
CA THR A 56 5.87 -4.98 -14.75
C THR A 56 7.32 -5.00 -14.23
N LEU A 57 7.71 -4.07 -13.35
CA LEU A 57 9.03 -4.11 -12.71
C LEU A 57 9.20 -5.37 -11.86
N ALA A 58 10.44 -5.85 -11.78
CA ALA A 58 10.80 -6.92 -10.87
C ALA A 58 10.45 -6.52 -9.43
N GLY A 59 9.76 -7.40 -8.71
CA GLY A 59 9.26 -7.15 -7.37
C GLY A 59 7.78 -6.76 -7.28
N SER A 60 7.12 -6.48 -8.41
CA SER A 60 5.66 -6.34 -8.44
C SER A 60 4.96 -7.70 -8.41
N ASP A 61 3.84 -7.77 -7.71
CA ASP A 61 2.97 -8.95 -7.62
C ASP A 61 1.48 -8.59 -7.72
N PHE A 62 0.59 -9.58 -7.54
CA PHE A 62 -0.86 -9.40 -7.68
C PHE A 62 -1.48 -8.44 -6.65
N LEU A 63 -0.87 -8.27 -5.48
CA LEU A 63 -1.36 -7.39 -4.40
C LEU A 63 -0.48 -6.14 -4.24
N HIS A 64 0.80 -6.21 -4.61
CA HIS A 64 1.77 -5.14 -4.40
C HIS A 64 2.44 -4.74 -5.72
N TRP A 65 2.07 -3.57 -6.24
CA TRP A 65 2.78 -2.96 -7.37
C TRP A 65 2.69 -1.43 -7.27
N GLY A 66 3.60 -0.75 -7.97
CA GLY A 66 3.61 0.72 -8.09
C GLY A 66 3.56 1.15 -9.54
N GLU A 67 2.92 2.30 -9.79
CA GLU A 67 2.89 2.97 -11.08
C GLU A 67 3.08 4.47 -10.86
N GLY A 68 3.91 5.13 -11.67
CA GLY A 68 4.11 6.58 -11.64
C GLY A 68 5.57 7.03 -11.63
N THR A 69 5.79 8.33 -11.77
CA THR A 69 7.12 8.93 -11.74
C THR A 69 7.58 9.09 -10.30
N VAL A 70 8.77 8.58 -10.00
CA VAL A 70 9.48 8.84 -8.73
C VAL A 70 10.53 9.91 -8.94
N SER A 71 10.61 10.86 -8.03
CA SER A 71 11.62 11.92 -7.99
C SER A 71 12.37 11.85 -6.66
N VAL A 72 13.69 11.90 -6.72
CA VAL A 72 14.57 11.78 -5.56
C VAL A 72 15.44 13.01 -5.46
N GLY A 73 15.42 13.68 -4.31
CA GLY A 73 16.32 14.76 -3.94
C GLY A 73 16.97 14.54 -2.58
N PRO A 74 17.88 15.43 -2.14
CA PRO A 74 18.64 15.24 -0.90
C PRO A 74 17.79 15.14 0.37
N GLN A 75 16.57 15.67 0.34
CA GLN A 75 15.69 15.81 1.52
C GLN A 75 14.28 15.25 1.27
N PHE A 76 14.00 14.66 0.10
CA PHE A 76 12.66 14.14 -0.22
C PHE A 76 12.70 13.00 -1.24
N ILE A 77 11.64 12.20 -1.20
CA ILE A 77 11.27 11.23 -2.23
C ILE A 77 9.77 11.44 -2.48
N SER A 78 9.37 11.56 -3.75
CA SER A 78 7.97 11.72 -4.16
C SER A 78 7.65 10.87 -5.37
#